data_AF-A0A7Y2GGW1-F1
#
_entry.id   AF-A0A7Y2GGW1-F1
#
_cell.length_a   1.000
_cell.length_b   1.000
_cell.length_c   1.000
_cell.angle_alpha   90.00
_cell.angle_beta   90.00
_cell.angle_gamma   90.00
#
_symmetry.space_group_name_H-M   'P 1'
#
loop_
_entity.id
_entity.type
_entity.pdbx_description
1 polymer ?
#
loop_
_entity_poly.entity_id
_entity_poly.type
_entity_poly.pdbx_seq_one_letter_code
_entity_poly.pdbx_strand_id
1 'polypeptide(L)' 'MIHFLYLVTFGLIVAVAFGVFTEGTQKDKIFSGLKVFAQFIGISLAMAWIFYFLPW' A
#
# COMPACT_ATOMS: atom_id res chain seq x y z
N MET A 1 2.66 -10.73 14.07
CA MET A 1 3.56 -9.83 13.30
C MET A 1 3.79 -10.26 11.86
N ILE A 2 3.89 -11.56 11.54
CA ILE A 2 4.20 -12.00 10.17
C ILE A 2 3.17 -11.58 9.10
N HIS A 3 1.89 -11.49 9.48
CA HIS A 3 0.81 -11.03 8.58
C HIS A 3 0.98 -9.57 8.17
N PHE A 4 1.43 -8.72 9.10
CA PHE A 4 1.74 -7.32 8.81
C PHE A 4 2.92 -7.21 7.84
N LEU A 5 3.96 -8.03 8.02
CA LEU A 5 5.08 -8.10 7.07
C LEU A 5 4.61 -8.50 5.67
N TYR A 6 3.75 -9.52 5.54
CA TYR A 6 3.20 -9.90 4.24
C TYR A 6 2.42 -8.77 3.58
N LEU A 7 1.63 -8.02 4.36
CA LEU A 7 0.87 -6.88 3.86
C LEU A 7 1.79 -5.77 3.33
N VAL A 8 2.86 -5.45 4.08
CA VAL A 8 3.86 -4.45 3.67
C VAL A 8 4.63 -4.91 2.44
N THR A 9 5.10 -6.15 2.40
CA THR A 9 5.83 -6.71 1.24
C THR A 9 4.94 -6.75 0.00
N PHE A 10 3.70 -7.20 0.14
CA PHE A 10 2.73 -7.20 -0.96
C PHE A 10 2.44 -5.78 -1.45
N GLY A 11 2.21 -4.84 -0.53
CA GLY A 11 2.01 -3.43 -0.85
C GLY A 11 3.20 -2.84 -1.61
N LEU A 12 4.42 -3.19 -1.24
CA LEU A 12 5.64 -2.76 -1.96
C LEU A 12 5.68 -3.31 -3.39
N ILE A 13 5.34 -4.58 -3.60
CA ILE A 13 5.31 -5.19 -4.94
C ILE A 13 4.28 -4.48 -5.82
N VAL A 14 3.09 -4.23 -5.28
CA VAL A 14 2.01 -3.51 -5.98
C VAL A 14 2.47 -2.08 -6.32
N ALA A 15 3.06 -1.37 -5.36
CA ALA A 15 3.57 -0.02 -5.58
C ALA A 15 4.61 0.06 -6.70
N VAL A 16 5.54 -0.90 -6.75
CA VAL A 16 6.53 -1.00 -7.82
C VAL A 16 5.87 -1.32 -9.16
N ALA A 17 4.96 -2.31 -9.20
CA ALA A 17 4.25 -2.68 -10.42
C ALA A 17 3.50 -1.48 -11.03
N PHE A 18 2.70 -0.78 -10.23
CA PHE A 18 1.95 0.40 -10.68
C PHE A 18 2.86 1.61 -10.99
N GLY A 19 3.95 1.78 -10.25
CA GLY A 19 4.96 2.81 -10.53
C GLY A 19 5.65 2.61 -11.88
N VAL A 20 5.91 1.37 -12.29
CA VAL A 20 6.51 1.05 -13.60
C VAL A 20 5.56 1.41 -14.75
N PHE A 21 4.26 1.13 -14.61
CA PHE A 21 3.23 1.47 -15.59
C PHE A 21 2.89 2.96 -15.66
N THR A 22 3.34 3.77 -14.70
CA THR A 22 3.12 5.22 -14.73
C THR A 22 3.96 5.86 -15.83
N GLU A 23 3.33 6.61 -16.72
CA GLU A 23 4.02 7.41 -17.75
C GLU A 23 4.52 8.74 -17.16
N GLY A 24 5.65 9.25 -17.65
CA GLY A 24 6.25 10.50 -17.18
C GLY A 24 7.69 10.35 -16.70
N THR A 25 8.14 11.32 -15.90
CA THR A 25 9.52 11.37 -15.40
C THR A 25 9.75 10.32 -14.31
N GLN A 26 11.02 10.03 -13.97
CA GLN A 26 11.35 9.14 -12.85
C GLN A 26 10.71 9.59 -11.54
N LYS A 27 10.59 10.91 -11.32
CA LYS A 27 9.93 11.47 -10.14
C LYS A 27 8.44 11.10 -10.11
N ASP A 28 7.75 11.18 -11.26
CA ASP A 28 6.32 10.84 -11.36
C ASP A 28 6.05 9.37 -11.10
N LYS A 29 6.94 8.49 -11.60
CA LYS A 29 6.89 7.04 -11.35
C LYS A 29 7.07 6.71 -9.87
N ILE A 30 8.07 7.31 -9.22
CA ILE A 30 8.33 7.11 -7.78
C ILE A 30 7.17 7.65 -6.95
N PHE A 31 6.68 8.85 -7.26
CA PHE A 31 5.60 9.48 -6.51
C PHE A 31 4.28 8.71 -6.65
N SER A 32 4.00 8.19 -7.85
CA SER A 32 2.83 7.34 -8.08
C SER A 32 2.93 6.01 -7.33
N GLY A 33 4.07 5.33 -7.38
CA GLY A 33 4.29 4.12 -6.59
C GLY A 33 4.13 4.37 -5.10
N LEU A 34 4.73 5.45 -4.58
CA LEU A 34 4.62 5.83 -3.17
C LEU A 34 3.17 6.15 -2.77
N LYS A 35 2.42 6.84 -3.64
CA LYS A 35 1.00 7.14 -3.41
C LYS A 35 0.16 5.87 -3.34
N VAL A 36 0.36 4.93 -4.27
CA VAL A 36 -0.33 3.63 -4.28
C VAL A 36 0.00 2.84 -3.01
N PHE A 37 1.28 2.80 -2.62
CA PHE A 37 1.71 2.16 -1.37
C PHE A 37 1.00 2.76 -0.15
N ALA A 38 1.05 4.09 -0.01
CA ALA A 38 0.46 4.78 1.12
C ALA A 38 -1.06 4.58 1.20
N GLN A 39 -1.76 4.61 0.05
CA GLN A 39 -3.19 4.32 -0.01
C GLN A 39 -3.49 2.88 0.43
N PHE A 40 -2.74 1.91 -0.07
CA PHE A 40 -2.96 0.50 0.24
C PHE A 40 -2.73 0.18 1.73
N ILE A 41 -1.60 0.66 2.28
CA ILE A 41 -1.26 0.51 3.70
C ILE A 41 -2.27 1.25 4.57
N GLY A 42 -2.57 2.51 4.24
CA GLY A 42 -3.48 3.35 5.00
C GLY A 42 -4.89 2.78 5.08
N ILE A 43 -5.44 2.32 3.96
CA ILE A 43 -6.77 1.69 3.92
C ILE A 43 -6.76 0.38 4.73
N SER A 44 -5.71 -0.44 4.59
CA SER A 44 -5.60 -1.68 5.35
C SER A 44 -5.54 -1.45 6.86
N LEU A 45 -4.80 -0.45 7.31
CA LEU A 45 -4.73 -0.03 8.72
C LEU A 45 -6.05 0.54 9.22
N ALA A 46 -6.70 1.39 8.42
CA ALA A 46 -8.03 1.92 8.74
C ALA A 46 -9.06 0.78 8.89
N MET A 47 -9.01 -0.21 8.00
CA MET A 47 -9.88 -1.38 8.07
C MET A 47 -9.59 -2.22 9.33
N ALA A 48 -8.31 -2.46 9.63
CA ALA A 48 -7.92 -3.16 10.85
C ALA A 48 -8.39 -2.42 12.12
N TRP A 49 -8.33 -1.09 12.11
CA TRP A 49 -8.84 -0.26 13.19
C TRP A 49 -10.36 -0.35 13.32
N ILE A 50 -11.11 -0.31 12.22
CA ILE A 50 -12.57 -0.49 12.24
C ILE A 50 -12.93 -1.87 12.80
N PHE A 51 -12.26 -2.92 12.33
CA PHE A 51 -12.51 -4.29 12.79
C PHE A 51 -12.11 -4.52 14.24
N TYR A 52 -11.19 -3.73 14.80
CA TYR A 52 -10.87 -3.79 16.22
C TYR A 52 -12.07 -3.47 17.12
N PHE A 53 -13.02 -2.64 16.67
CA PHE A 53 -14.22 -2.29 17.46
C PHE A 53 -15.39 -3.23 17.28
N LEU A 54 -15.34 -4.15 16.32
CA LEU A 54 -16.43 -5.07 16.07
C LEU A 54 -16.30 -6.26 17.04
N PRO A 55 -17.29 -6.48 17.93
CA PRO A 55 -17.16 -7.39 19.07
C PRO A 55 -17.45 -8.87 18.74
N TRP A 56 -17.19 -9.31 17.50
CA TRP A 56 -17.32 -10.73 17.17
C TRP A 56 -16.14 -11.54 17.70
#